data_AF-A0A6P6QPP4-F1
#
_entry.id   AF-A0A6P6QPP4-F1
#
_cell.length_a   1.000
_cell.length_b   1.000
_cell.length_c   1.000
_cell.angle_alpha   90.00
_cell.angle_beta   90.00
_cell.angle_gamma   90.00
#
_symmetry.space_group_name_H-M   'P 1'
#
loop_
_entity.id
_entity.type
_entity.pdbx_description
1 polymer ?
#
loop_
_entity_poly.entity_id
_entity_poly.type
_entity_poly.pdbx_seq_one_letter_code
_entity_poly.pdbx_strand_id
1 'polypeptide(L)'
;MMFPQARHSASSQSTQSLKFTTSDSCDRIKDEFQFLQAQYHSLKLECDKLASEKSEMQRHYIMYYEMSYGLNIEMHKQAEIVKRLNGICAQVLPYLSQEHQQQVLGAIERAKQVTPPEMNSIIRQQLQVHQLSQLQGLALPMTHLPLGLTQHSLPAVTSNSGLLSLSSILASHAHLAKEEKSFRDAADGHRDEDADKSD
;
A
#
# COMPACT_ATOMS: atom_id res chain seq x y z
N MET A 1 -50.34 0.92 -19.21
CA MET A 1 -50.69 -0.26 -20.04
C MET A 1 -50.67 -1.47 -19.12
N MET A 2 -51.81 -1.82 -18.51
CA MET A 2 -52.75 -2.90 -18.91
C MET A 2 -52.08 -4.27 -19.09
N PHE A 3 -52.25 -5.13 -18.08
CA PHE A 3 -52.02 -6.58 -18.13
C PHE A 3 -52.99 -7.26 -19.11
N PRO A 4 -52.60 -8.33 -19.82
CA PRO A 4 -53.54 -9.21 -20.49
C PRO A 4 -53.85 -10.44 -19.62
N GLN A 5 -55.14 -10.74 -19.51
CA GLN A 5 -55.70 -11.90 -18.85
C GLN A 5 -55.93 -13.00 -19.90
N ALA A 6 -55.21 -14.12 -19.80
CA ALA A 6 -55.45 -15.32 -20.60
C ALA A 6 -56.22 -16.34 -19.76
N ARG A 7 -57.37 -16.77 -20.27
CA ARG A 7 -58.25 -17.78 -19.67
C ARG A 7 -57.56 -19.14 -19.67
N HIS A 8 -57.39 -19.73 -18.48
CA HIS A 8 -56.99 -21.13 -18.37
C HIS A 8 -58.21 -22.02 -18.59
N SER A 9 -58.25 -22.67 -19.75
CA SER A 9 -59.08 -23.84 -20.02
C SER A 9 -58.53 -25.01 -19.20
N ALA A 10 -59.31 -25.51 -18.24
CA ALA A 10 -59.04 -26.78 -17.60
C ALA A 10 -59.21 -27.91 -18.63
N SER A 11 -58.11 -28.56 -19.00
CA SER A 11 -58.14 -29.85 -19.69
C SER A 11 -57.41 -30.88 -18.82
N SER A 12 -58.20 -31.72 -18.17
CA SER A 12 -57.74 -32.93 -17.52
C SER A 12 -57.10 -33.86 -18.55
N GLN A 13 -55.77 -34.01 -18.51
CA GLN A 13 -55.10 -35.16 -19.09
C GLN A 13 -54.04 -35.70 -18.12
N SER A 14 -54.28 -36.95 -17.75
CA SER A 14 -53.34 -37.96 -17.25
C SER A 14 -52.42 -37.56 -16.09
N THR A 15 -52.75 -38.15 -14.94
CA THR A 15 -51.83 -38.96 -14.14
C THR A 15 -50.60 -39.47 -14.91
N GLN A 16 -49.55 -38.66 -15.01
CA GLN A 16 -48.19 -39.18 -14.95
C GLN A 16 -47.75 -38.95 -13.52
N SER A 17 -47.85 -40.01 -12.71
CA SER A 17 -46.98 -40.12 -11.54
C SER A 17 -45.57 -39.95 -12.08
N LEU A 18 -44.97 -38.78 -11.89
CA LEU A 18 -43.53 -38.57 -12.01
C LEU A 18 -42.89 -39.52 -10.98
N LYS A 19 -42.78 -40.79 -11.37
CA LYS A 19 -42.02 -41.80 -10.64
C LYS A 19 -40.59 -41.43 -10.92
N PHE A 20 -40.09 -40.45 -10.18
CA PHE A 20 -38.67 -40.20 -10.07
C PHE A 20 -38.05 -41.53 -9.69
N THR A 21 -37.38 -42.17 -10.66
CA THR A 21 -36.77 -43.45 -10.39
C THR A 21 -35.54 -43.18 -9.52
N THR A 22 -35.13 -44.14 -8.71
CA THR A 22 -33.88 -44.01 -7.93
C THR A 22 -32.68 -43.71 -8.84
N SER A 23 -32.74 -44.13 -10.12
CA SER A 23 -31.75 -43.79 -11.15
C SER A 23 -31.72 -42.29 -11.45
N ASP A 24 -32.87 -41.65 -11.65
CA ASP A 24 -32.96 -40.21 -11.94
C ASP A 24 -32.41 -39.38 -10.76
N SER A 25 -32.64 -39.83 -9.53
CA SER A 25 -32.06 -39.19 -8.34
C SER A 25 -30.54 -39.32 -8.31
N CYS A 26 -30.00 -40.48 -8.70
CA CYS A 26 -28.56 -40.72 -8.77
C CYS A 26 -27.89 -39.84 -9.82
N ASP A 27 -28.51 -39.66 -10.99
CA ASP A 27 -27.97 -38.80 -12.05
C ASP A 27 -28.04 -37.32 -11.66
N ARG A 28 -29.12 -36.86 -11.02
CA ARG A 28 -29.16 -35.50 -10.45
C ARG A 28 -28.07 -35.24 -9.42
N ILE A 29 -27.83 -36.19 -8.51
CA ILE A 29 -26.75 -36.07 -7.52
C ILE A 29 -25.38 -36.00 -8.22
N LYS A 30 -25.18 -36.80 -9.28
CA LYS A 30 -23.95 -36.77 -10.06
C LYS A 30 -23.73 -35.42 -10.74
N ASP A 31 -24.78 -34.84 -11.33
CA ASP A 31 -24.72 -33.53 -11.98
C ASP A 31 -24.47 -32.41 -10.96
N GLU A 32 -25.16 -32.44 -9.82
CA GLU A 32 -24.95 -31.48 -8.72
C GLU A 32 -23.52 -31.59 -8.16
N PHE A 33 -22.97 -32.81 -8.03
CA PHE A 33 -21.59 -33.02 -7.62
C PHE A 33 -20.58 -32.50 -8.64
N GLN A 34 -20.79 -32.77 -9.95
CA GLN A 34 -19.92 -32.24 -11.01
C GLN A 34 -19.96 -30.71 -11.07
N PHE A 35 -21.16 -30.13 -10.92
CA PHE A 35 -21.32 -28.68 -10.85
C PHE A 35 -20.57 -28.10 -9.64
N LEU A 36 -20.72 -28.70 -8.46
CA LEU A 36 -20.00 -28.29 -7.26
C LEU A 36 -18.48 -28.42 -7.42
N GLN A 37 -18.02 -29.50 -8.05
CA GLN A 37 -16.60 -29.73 -8.35
C GLN A 37 -16.03 -28.65 -9.29
N ALA A 38 -16.79 -28.26 -10.32
CA ALA A 38 -16.41 -27.17 -11.23
C ALA A 38 -16.34 -25.82 -10.50
N GLN A 39 -17.34 -25.51 -9.65
CA GLN A 39 -17.35 -24.30 -8.83
C GLN A 39 -16.15 -24.24 -7.87
N TYR A 40 -15.82 -25.36 -7.23
CA TYR A 40 -14.64 -25.46 -6.36
C TYR A 40 -13.33 -25.21 -7.13
N HIS A 41 -13.19 -25.77 -8.32
CA HIS A 41 -11.98 -25.56 -9.13
C HIS A 41 -11.84 -24.10 -9.55
N SER A 42 -12.92 -23.47 -10.01
CA SER A 42 -12.94 -22.04 -10.34
C SER A 42 -12.56 -21.17 -9.14
N LEU A 43 -13.15 -21.44 -7.97
CA LEU A 43 -12.85 -20.71 -6.74
C LEU A 43 -11.38 -20.89 -6.32
N LYS A 44 -10.83 -22.10 -6.46
CA LYS A 44 -9.42 -22.35 -6.15
C LYS A 44 -8.49 -21.49 -7.02
N LEU A 45 -8.75 -21.41 -8.33
CA LEU A 45 -7.97 -20.56 -9.23
C LEU A 45 -8.08 -19.09 -8.86
N GLU A 46 -9.27 -18.64 -8.45
CA GLU A 46 -9.49 -17.27 -7.96
C GLU A 46 -8.71 -16.99 -6.67
N CYS A 47 -8.67 -17.94 -5.73
CA CYS A 47 -7.85 -17.84 -4.52
C CYS A 47 -6.35 -17.74 -4.84
N ASP A 48 -5.85 -18.56 -5.75
CA ASP A 48 -4.43 -18.54 -6.15
C ASP A 48 -4.07 -17.20 -6.81
N LYS A 49 -4.98 -16.68 -7.65
CA LYS A 49 -4.84 -15.34 -8.25
C LYS A 49 -4.79 -14.24 -7.19
N LEU A 50 -5.72 -14.25 -6.24
CA LEU A 50 -5.76 -13.27 -5.14
C LEU A 50 -4.51 -13.33 -4.26
N ALA A 51 -3.95 -14.53 -4.04
CA ALA A 51 -2.69 -14.68 -3.30
C ALA A 51 -1.50 -14.03 -4.04
N SER A 52 -1.46 -14.14 -5.37
CA SER A 52 -0.47 -13.45 -6.20
C SER A 52 -0.63 -11.93 -6.15
N GLU A 53 -1.86 -11.43 -6.35
CA GLU A 53 -2.17 -9.99 -6.27
C GLU A 53 -1.83 -9.40 -4.89
N LYS A 54 -2.11 -10.13 -3.81
CA LYS A 54 -1.73 -9.73 -2.45
C LYS A 54 -0.22 -9.59 -2.29
N SER A 55 0.54 -10.54 -2.83
CA SER A 55 2.01 -10.51 -2.76
C SER A 55 2.59 -9.35 -3.58
N GLU A 56 1.99 -9.04 -4.72
CA GLU A 56 2.35 -7.88 -5.52
C GLU A 56 2.02 -6.56 -4.83
N MET A 57 0.82 -6.47 -4.26
CA MET A 57 0.41 -5.31 -3.47
C MET A 57 1.35 -5.08 -2.29
N GLN A 58 1.77 -6.15 -1.60
CA GLN A 58 2.75 -6.05 -0.51
C GLN A 58 4.09 -5.49 -0.98
N ARG A 59 4.56 -5.89 -2.16
CA ARG A 59 5.82 -5.36 -2.74
C ARG A 59 5.71 -3.87 -3.02
N HIS A 60 4.60 -3.43 -3.65
CA HIS A 60 4.37 -2.01 -3.89
C HIS A 60 4.23 -1.24 -2.57
N TYR A 61 3.52 -1.79 -1.59
CA TYR A 61 3.39 -1.18 -0.27
C TYR A 61 4.74 -0.91 0.39
N ILE A 62 5.64 -1.90 0.43
CA ILE A 62 6.98 -1.74 1.02
C ILE A 62 7.78 -0.69 0.24
N MET A 63 7.76 -0.77 -1.10
CA MET A 63 8.47 0.19 -1.96
C MET A 63 8.01 1.64 -1.70
N TYR A 64 6.70 1.88 -1.62
CA TYR A 64 6.16 3.21 -1.32
C TYR A 64 6.47 3.66 0.10
N TYR A 65 6.46 2.74 1.07
CA TYR A 65 6.79 3.05 2.46
C TYR A 65 8.24 3.54 2.59
N GLU A 66 9.20 2.80 2.03
CA GLU A 66 10.62 3.16 2.07
C GLU A 66 10.89 4.47 1.32
N MET A 67 10.32 4.62 0.12
CA MET A 67 10.47 5.84 -0.68
C MET A 67 9.89 7.05 0.05
N SER A 68 8.68 6.93 0.62
CA SER A 68 8.03 8.02 1.35
C SER A 68 8.83 8.43 2.58
N TYR A 69 9.41 7.47 3.31
CA TYR A 69 10.27 7.74 4.45
C TYR A 69 11.53 8.50 4.04
N GLY A 70 12.20 8.07 2.97
CA GLY A 70 13.38 8.76 2.43
C GLY A 70 13.06 10.19 1.96
N LEU A 71 11.96 10.37 1.23
CA LEU A 71 11.48 11.68 0.80
C LEU A 71 11.13 12.57 1.99
N ASN A 72 10.54 12.02 3.05
CA ASN A 72 10.18 12.77 4.25
C ASN A 72 11.41 13.31 5.00
N ILE A 73 12.45 12.49 5.15
CA ILE A 73 13.72 12.94 5.75
C ILE A 73 14.33 14.08 4.93
N GLU A 74 14.44 13.90 3.61
CA GLU A 74 15.06 14.91 2.77
C GLU A 74 14.23 16.20 2.73
N MET A 75 12.89 16.10 2.74
CA MET A 75 12.00 17.26 2.86
C MET A 75 12.29 18.05 4.15
N HIS A 76 12.33 17.39 5.31
CA HIS A 76 12.63 18.07 6.58
C HIS A 76 14.04 18.67 6.60
N LYS A 77 15.01 17.97 6.03
CA LYS A 77 16.38 18.48 5.89
C LYS A 77 16.44 19.74 5.02
N GLN A 78 15.79 19.76 3.87
CA GLN A 78 15.74 20.94 3.00
C GLN A 78 15.00 22.09 3.67
N ALA A 79 13.91 21.83 4.39
CA ALA A 79 13.20 22.86 5.16
C ALA A 79 14.10 23.52 6.22
N GLU A 80 14.90 22.73 6.94
CA GLU A 80 15.86 23.25 7.93
C GLU A 80 17.01 24.03 7.26
N ILE A 81 17.51 23.58 6.10
CA ILE A 81 18.50 24.34 5.32
C ILE A 81 17.93 25.70 4.92
N VAL A 82 16.71 25.75 4.36
CA VAL A 82 16.04 26.99 3.97
C VAL A 82 15.88 27.92 5.17
N LYS A 83 15.48 27.40 6.33
CA LYS A 83 15.36 28.17 7.57
C LYS A 83 16.69 28.78 8.01
N ARG A 84 17.78 28.01 7.99
CA ARG A 84 19.12 28.50 8.35
C ARG A 84 19.63 29.55 7.38
N LEU A 85 19.47 29.32 6.07
CA LEU A 85 19.85 30.29 5.03
C LEU A 85 19.08 31.60 5.20
N ASN A 86 17.77 31.54 5.44
CA ASN A 86 16.96 32.73 5.70
C ASN A 86 17.41 33.46 6.98
N GLY A 87 17.77 32.70 8.03
CA GLY A 87 18.37 33.27 9.24
C GLY A 87 19.67 34.03 8.99
N ILE A 88 20.57 33.48 8.16
CA ILE A 88 21.81 34.14 7.76
C ILE A 88 21.50 35.41 6.96
N CYS A 89 20.57 35.35 5.99
CA CYS A 89 20.17 36.52 5.21
C CYS A 89 19.63 37.64 6.11
N ALA A 90 18.79 37.31 7.09
CA ALA A 90 18.26 38.28 8.06
C ALA A 90 19.35 38.90 8.94
N GLN A 91 20.38 38.13 9.32
CA GLN A 91 21.53 38.63 10.09
C GLN A 91 22.44 39.55 9.26
N VAL A 92 22.58 39.30 7.97
CA VAL A 92 23.41 40.13 7.06
C VAL A 92 22.69 41.44 6.68
N LEU A 93 21.35 41.44 6.64
CA LEU A 93 20.52 42.56 6.19
C LEU A 93 20.89 43.92 6.83
N PRO A 94 21.09 44.05 8.17
CA PRO A 94 21.38 45.33 8.82
C PRO A 94 22.73 45.94 8.42
N TYR A 95 23.65 45.16 7.84
CA TYR A 95 24.98 45.63 7.43
C TYR A 95 25.00 46.22 6.01
N LEU A 96 23.89 46.17 5.29
CA LEU A 96 23.76 46.72 3.93
C LEU A 96 23.21 48.16 3.95
N SER A 97 23.45 48.93 2.88
CA SER A 97 22.83 50.25 2.71
C SER A 97 21.32 50.12 2.51
N GLN A 98 20.55 51.16 2.88
CA GLN A 98 19.08 51.16 2.82
C GLN A 98 18.51 50.76 1.45
N GLU A 99 19.15 51.20 0.35
CA GLU A 99 18.75 50.81 -1.01
C GLU A 99 18.92 49.29 -1.25
N HIS A 100 20.08 48.74 -0.88
CA HIS A 100 20.36 47.32 -1.03
C HIS A 100 19.51 46.45 -0.09
N GLN A 101 19.13 46.96 1.10
CA GLN A 101 18.24 46.25 2.02
C GLN A 101 16.89 45.93 1.37
N GLN A 102 16.27 46.93 0.72
CA GLN A 102 14.97 46.74 0.07
C GLN A 102 15.08 45.77 -1.12
N GLN A 103 16.16 45.84 -1.90
CA GLN A 103 16.41 44.93 -3.02
C GLN A 103 16.60 43.48 -2.54
N VAL A 104 17.39 43.26 -1.50
CA VAL A 104 17.65 41.94 -0.93
C VAL A 104 16.38 41.35 -0.32
N LEU A 105 15.60 42.15 0.41
CA LEU A 105 14.33 41.71 0.98
C LEU A 105 13.34 41.24 -0.10
N GLY A 106 13.21 42.01 -1.18
CA GLY A 106 12.38 41.64 -2.32
C GLY A 106 12.88 40.36 -3.03
N ALA A 107 14.20 40.20 -3.16
CA ALA A 107 14.80 39.02 -3.76
C ALA A 107 14.55 37.75 -2.92
N ILE A 108 14.66 37.84 -1.59
CA ILE A 108 14.40 36.72 -0.66
C ILE A 108 12.93 36.29 -0.75
N GLU A 109 11.99 37.23 -0.73
CA GLU A 109 10.57 36.90 -0.82
C GLU A 109 10.22 36.24 -2.16
N ARG A 110 10.77 36.73 -3.26
CA ARG A 110 10.61 36.08 -4.56
C ARG A 110 11.23 34.68 -4.59
N ALA A 111 12.43 34.50 -4.01
CA ALA A 111 13.11 33.21 -3.99
C ALA A 111 12.34 32.14 -3.19
N LYS A 112 11.55 32.55 -2.19
CA LYS A 112 10.68 31.66 -1.42
C LYS A 112 9.40 31.27 -2.15
N GLN A 113 9.01 32.01 -3.18
CA GLN A 113 7.80 31.75 -3.96
C GLN A 113 8.13 30.83 -5.13
N VAL A 114 8.00 29.52 -4.91
CA VAL A 114 8.10 28.53 -5.98
C VAL A 114 6.72 28.32 -6.60
N THR A 115 6.59 28.59 -7.89
CA THR A 115 5.32 28.42 -8.59
C THR A 115 5.15 26.96 -9.08
N PRO A 116 3.90 26.46 -9.23
CA PRO A 116 3.65 25.14 -9.80
C PRO A 116 4.35 24.85 -11.15
N PRO A 117 4.41 25.77 -12.14
CA PRO A 117 5.13 25.50 -13.38
C PRO A 117 6.64 25.35 -13.18
N GLU A 118 7.27 26.15 -12.32
CA GLU A 118 8.70 26.03 -12.00
C GLU A 118 8.98 24.70 -11.29
N MET A 119 8.16 24.33 -10.31
CA MET A 119 8.24 23.04 -9.64
C MET A 119 8.14 21.87 -10.63
N ASN A 120 7.17 21.91 -11.54
CA ASN A 120 7.01 20.89 -12.57
C ASN A 120 8.23 20.80 -13.51
N SER A 121 8.86 21.94 -13.84
CA SER A 121 10.08 21.98 -14.64
C SER A 121 11.25 21.30 -13.92
N ILE A 122 11.44 21.60 -12.63
CA ILE A 122 12.49 21.01 -11.78
C ILE A 122 12.29 19.49 -11.66
N ILE A 123 11.06 19.03 -11.41
CA ILE A 123 10.75 17.59 -11.30
C ILE A 123 11.09 16.87 -12.61
N ARG A 124 10.72 17.44 -13.77
CA ARG A 124 11.03 16.86 -15.08
C ARG A 124 12.53 16.76 -15.33
N GLN A 125 13.27 17.80 -14.99
CA GLN A 125 14.73 17.81 -15.10
C GLN A 125 15.35 16.72 -14.22
N GLN A 126 14.90 16.60 -12.98
CA GLN A 126 15.41 15.58 -12.05
C GLN A 126 15.10 14.16 -12.53
N LEU A 127 13.91 13.94 -13.09
CA LEU A 127 13.50 12.65 -13.64
C LEU A 127 14.37 12.24 -14.84
N GLN A 128 14.73 13.19 -15.71
CA GLN A 128 15.63 12.93 -16.83
C GLN A 128 17.02 12.47 -16.35
N VAL A 129 17.56 13.12 -15.32
CA VAL A 129 18.84 12.72 -14.70
C VAL A 129 18.75 11.34 -14.05
N HIS A 130 17.62 11.03 -13.40
CA HIS A 130 17.44 9.74 -12.75
C HIS A 130 17.34 8.58 -13.75
N GLN A 131 16.71 8.79 -14.92
CA GLN A 131 16.68 7.80 -16.00
C GLN A 131 18.08 7.56 -16.60
N LEU A 132 18.89 8.61 -16.77
CA LEU A 132 20.29 8.48 -17.17
C LEU A 132 21.10 7.66 -16.15
N SER A 133 20.94 7.94 -14.85
CA SER A 133 21.61 7.16 -13.79
C SER A 133 21.19 5.68 -13.75
N GLN A 134 19.93 5.33 -14.06
CA GLN A 134 19.54 3.92 -14.16
C GLN A 134 20.18 3.22 -15.37
N LEU A 135 20.36 3.91 -16.50
CA LEU A 135 21.07 3.36 -17.66
C LEU A 135 22.57 3.13 -17.37
N GLN A 136 23.21 3.99 -16.58
CA GLN A 136 24.58 3.75 -16.12
C GLN A 136 24.69 2.65 -15.04
N GLY A 137 23.63 2.40 -14.24
CA GLY A 137 23.59 1.36 -13.21
C GLY A 137 23.50 -0.08 -13.74
N LEU A 138 23.12 -0.26 -15.01
CA LEU A 138 23.06 -1.56 -15.68
C LEU A 138 24.41 -2.03 -16.26
N ALA A 139 25.48 -1.26 -16.12
CA ALA A 139 26.80 -1.53 -16.73
C ALA A 139 27.85 -2.12 -15.78
N LEU A 140 27.51 -2.44 -14.52
CA LEU A 140 28.45 -3.10 -13.61
C LEU A 140 27.97 -4.52 -13.30
N PRO A 141 28.58 -5.56 -13.91
CA PRO A 141 28.43 -6.90 -13.39
C PRO A 141 29.04 -6.89 -11.98
N MET A 142 28.20 -7.10 -10.98
CA MET A 142 28.59 -7.37 -9.60
C MET A 142 29.40 -8.69 -9.60
N THR A 143 30.66 -8.59 -10.00
CA THR A 143 31.68 -9.60 -9.75
C THR A 143 32.01 -9.46 -8.27
N HIS A 144 31.48 -10.38 -7.47
CA HIS A 144 31.87 -10.58 -6.10
C HIS A 144 33.41 -10.75 -6.06
N LEU A 145 34.13 -9.74 -5.59
CA LEU A 145 35.56 -9.83 -5.32
C LEU A 145 35.74 -10.54 -3.97
N PRO A 146 36.40 -11.71 -3.89
CA PRO A 146 36.68 -12.35 -2.62
C PRO A 146 37.91 -11.69 -2.02
N LEU A 147 37.72 -10.87 -0.97
CA LEU A 147 38.83 -10.35 -0.20
C LEU A 147 39.37 -11.48 0.69
N GLY A 148 40.46 -12.10 0.24
CA GLY A 148 41.23 -13.07 1.02
C GLY A 148 41.93 -12.40 2.18
N LEU A 149 41.51 -12.73 3.40
CA LEU A 149 42.27 -12.52 4.62
C LEU A 149 42.54 -13.88 5.28
N THR A 150 43.77 -14.32 5.05
CA THR A 150 44.64 -15.18 5.87
C THR A 150 44.02 -15.94 7.04
N GLN A 151 44.05 -17.27 6.92
CA GLN A 151 43.77 -18.28 7.94
C GLN A 151 44.76 -18.23 9.11
N HIS A 152 44.26 -18.47 10.32
CA HIS A 152 45.03 -18.98 11.47
C HIS A 152 44.32 -20.24 12.02
N SER A 153 44.99 -21.40 11.82
CA SER A 153 45.05 -22.67 12.58
C SER A 153 44.10 -22.83 13.81
N LEU A 154 43.17 -23.79 14.00
CA LEU A 154 43.20 -25.28 14.10
C LEU A 154 41.79 -25.73 14.65
N PRO A 155 41.47 -27.02 14.87
CA PRO A 155 41.38 -28.16 13.96
C PRO A 155 39.92 -28.67 13.79
N ALA A 156 39.77 -29.61 12.86
CA ALA A 156 38.53 -30.21 12.39
C ALA A 156 37.71 -30.98 13.43
N VAL A 157 36.39 -30.75 13.42
CA VAL A 157 35.38 -31.78 13.75
C VAL A 157 34.33 -31.76 12.64
N THR A 158 34.12 -32.96 12.12
CA THR A 158 33.15 -33.37 11.11
C THR A 158 31.72 -33.01 11.50
N SER A 159 30.92 -32.43 10.61
CA SER A 159 29.50 -32.75 10.43
C SER A 159 28.89 -31.94 9.29
N ASN A 160 27.92 -32.57 8.65
CA ASN A 160 27.41 -32.25 7.32
C ASN A 160 26.33 -31.17 7.35
N SER A 161 26.23 -30.45 6.22
CA SER A 161 24.99 -29.95 5.60
C SER A 161 24.15 -28.85 6.27
N GLY A 162 23.91 -27.79 5.47
CA GLY A 162 22.60 -27.12 5.32
C GLY A 162 22.25 -26.08 6.38
N LEU A 163 22.40 -24.79 6.11
CA LEU A 163 21.36 -23.94 5.50
C LEU A 163 20.13 -23.68 6.41
N LEU A 164 19.97 -22.38 6.73
CA LEU A 164 18.73 -21.63 7.01
C LEU A 164 18.33 -21.33 8.47
N SER A 165 18.47 -20.03 8.77
CA SER A 165 17.44 -19.15 9.31
C SER A 165 17.22 -19.10 10.82
N LEU A 166 17.70 -17.99 11.40
CA LEU A 166 17.24 -17.44 12.66
C LEU A 166 15.75 -17.07 12.55
N SER A 167 14.87 -17.96 12.99
CA SER A 167 13.43 -17.70 13.10
C SER A 167 12.97 -18.06 14.51
N SER A 168 13.34 -17.25 15.49
CA SER A 168 12.79 -17.33 16.86
C SER A 168 13.03 -16.07 17.70
N ILE A 169 12.65 -14.88 17.22
CA ILE A 169 12.36 -13.72 18.09
C ILE A 169 11.10 -13.03 17.57
N LEU A 170 9.94 -13.63 17.81
CA LEU A 170 8.66 -12.91 17.91
C LEU A 170 7.62 -13.74 18.70
N ALA A 171 8.03 -14.28 19.86
CA ALA A 171 7.12 -14.94 20.80
C ALA A 171 6.93 -14.12 22.11
N SER A 172 7.32 -12.84 22.13
CA SER A 172 7.33 -12.00 23.34
C SER A 172 6.57 -10.68 23.17
N HIS A 173 5.46 -10.67 22.43
CA HIS A 173 4.55 -9.51 22.41
C HIS A 173 3.05 -9.89 22.40
N ALA A 174 2.70 -10.99 23.07
CA ALA A 174 1.30 -11.42 23.26
C ALA A 174 0.73 -11.03 24.64
N HIS A 175 1.26 -9.99 25.29
CA HIS A 175 0.82 -9.60 26.64
C HIS A 175 0.34 -8.15 26.82
N LEU A 176 0.08 -7.41 25.74
CA LEU A 176 -0.40 -6.02 25.82
C LEU A 176 -1.66 -5.75 24.97
N ALA A 177 -2.56 -6.73 24.89
CA ALA A 177 -3.85 -6.60 24.19
C ALA A 177 -5.05 -6.78 25.15
N LYS A 178 -4.97 -6.19 26.35
CA LYS A 178 -6.06 -6.26 27.33
C LYS A 178 -6.25 -4.96 28.10
N GLU A 179 -6.31 -3.81 27.43
CA GLU A 179 -6.75 -2.56 28.08
C GLU A 179 -7.36 -1.49 27.15
N GLU A 180 -7.93 -1.85 26.00
CA GLU A 180 -8.61 -0.89 25.11
C GLU A 180 -10.10 -1.25 24.89
N LYS A 181 -10.80 -1.65 25.97
CA LYS A 181 -12.26 -1.85 25.97
C LYS A 181 -12.95 -1.01 27.04
N SER A 182 -12.51 0.24 27.21
CA SER A 182 -13.15 1.18 28.14
C SER A 182 -13.23 2.63 27.63
N PHE A 183 -13.14 2.87 26.32
CA PHE A 183 -13.17 4.23 25.76
C PHE A 183 -14.18 4.47 24.63
N ARG A 184 -15.06 3.50 24.31
CA ARG A 184 -16.07 3.66 23.23
C ARG A 184 -17.52 3.90 23.70
N ASP A 185 -17.79 3.97 25.00
CA ASP A 185 -19.16 4.19 25.54
C ASP A 185 -19.43 5.62 26.03
N ALA A 186 -18.56 6.60 25.77
CA ALA A 186 -18.72 7.97 26.27
C ALA A 186 -19.03 9.04 25.19
N ALA A 187 -19.31 8.63 23.94
CA ALA A 187 -19.50 9.56 22.82
C ALA A 187 -20.89 9.50 22.15
N ASP A 188 -21.87 8.85 22.79
CA ASP A 188 -23.24 8.73 22.28
C ASP A 188 -24.26 9.18 23.34
N GLY A 189 -24.27 10.48 23.63
CA GLY A 189 -25.13 11.04 24.67
C GLY A 189 -25.17 12.57 24.73
N HIS A 190 -25.18 13.26 23.58
CA HIS A 190 -25.59 14.67 23.54
C HIS A 190 -25.97 15.11 22.12
N ARG A 191 -27.14 14.66 21.66
CA ARG A 191 -27.84 15.21 20.49
C ARG A 191 -29.33 15.16 20.80
N ASP A 192 -29.81 16.17 21.51
CA ASP A 192 -31.15 16.73 21.39
C ASP A 192 -31.22 17.92 22.35
N GLU A 193 -32.02 18.93 22.01
CA GLU A 193 -32.21 20.22 22.70
C GLU A 193 -31.29 21.38 22.27
N ASP A 194 -31.40 21.80 21.00
CA ASP A 194 -31.43 23.23 20.69
C ASP A 194 -32.01 23.47 19.28
N ALA A 195 -33.35 23.37 19.19
CA ALA A 195 -34.11 23.76 18.02
C ALA A 195 -35.46 24.33 18.45
N ASP A 196 -35.45 25.39 19.26
CA ASP A 196 -36.58 26.32 19.34
C ASP A 196 -36.14 27.67 19.95
N LYS A 197 -35.63 28.58 19.12
CA LYS A 197 -35.93 30.01 19.29
C LYS A 197 -35.52 30.87 18.10
N SER A 198 -36.47 31.72 17.73
CA SER A 198 -36.33 33.07 17.17
C SER A 198 -36.50 33.25 15.66
N ASP A 199 -37.66 33.85 15.36
CA ASP A 199 -37.93 35.00 14.46
C ASP A 199 -37.55 34.88 12.97
#